data_AF-A0A6G4ZRY0-F1
#
_entry.id   AF-A0A6G4ZRY0-F1
#
_cell.length_a   1.000
_cell.length_b   1.000
_cell.length_c   1.000
_cell.angle_alpha   90.00
_cell.angle_beta   90.00
_cell.angle_gamma   90.00
#
_symmetry.space_group_name_H-M   'P 1'
#
loop_
_entity.id
_entity.type
_entity.pdbx_description
1 polymer ?
#
loop_
_entity_poly.entity_id
_entity_poly.type
_entity_poly.pdbx_seq_one_letter_code
_entity_poly.pdbx_strand_id
1 'polypeptide(L)'
;MLESSEEILEDINATLEQLTQNAAALKSAKTSHHFKHEVQHLEQMQESLLARLMHRQSLLEMDKKKTLESIRKETIERKVVEYAKSLKPDSRRILRRIKKPLKM
;
A
#
# COMPACT_ATOMS: atom_id res chain seq x y z
N MET A 1 -12.99 -8.35 -5.10
CA MET A 1 -12.87 -6.88 -5.26
C MET A 1 -11.62 -6.46 -4.50
N LEU A 2 -10.74 -5.67 -5.10
CA LEU A 2 -9.65 -5.03 -4.35
C LEU A 2 -10.29 -3.94 -3.48
N GLU A 3 -10.05 -3.96 -2.17
CA GLU A 3 -10.46 -2.86 -1.27
C GLU A 3 -9.89 -1.54 -1.80
N SER A 4 -10.63 -0.45 -1.63
CA SER A 4 -10.16 0.87 -2.05
C SER A 4 -9.12 1.43 -1.07
N SER A 5 -8.24 2.33 -1.53
CA SER A 5 -7.31 3.04 -0.65
C SER A 5 -8.03 3.82 0.47
N GLU A 6 -9.28 4.22 0.24
CA GLU A 6 -10.10 4.96 1.20
C GLU A 6 -10.63 4.03 2.30
N GLU A 7 -11.10 2.82 1.94
CA GLU A 7 -11.46 1.77 2.90
C GLU A 7 -10.27 1.35 3.77
N ILE A 8 -9.07 1.24 3.19
CA ILE A 8 -7.84 0.92 3.94
C ILE A 8 -7.51 2.05 4.93
N LEU A 9 -7.69 3.32 4.55
CA LEU A 9 -7.46 4.46 5.43
C LEU A 9 -8.46 4.53 6.58
N GLU A 10 -9.75 4.27 6.31
CA GLU A 10 -10.77 4.17 7.36
C GLU A 10 -10.45 3.03 8.34
N ASP A 11 -10.02 1.87 7.84
CA ASP A 11 -9.63 0.74 8.68
C ASP A 11 -8.40 1.05 9.56
N ILE A 12 -7.41 1.76 9.00
CA ILE A 12 -6.24 2.25 9.75
C ILE A 12 -6.68 3.20 10.87
N ASN A 13 -7.55 4.18 10.57
CA ASN A 13 -8.03 5.13 11.56
C ASN A 13 -8.78 4.43 12.69
N ALA A 14 -9.70 3.51 12.37
CA ALA A 14 -10.42 2.72 13.37
C ALA A 14 -9.47 1.86 14.23
N THR A 15 -8.44 1.26 13.61
CA THR A 15 -7.43 0.47 14.32
C THR A 15 -6.61 1.34 15.28
N LEU A 16 -6.24 2.56 14.89
CA LEU A 16 -5.52 3.52 15.74
C LEU A 16 -6.36 3.99 16.93
N GLU A 17 -7.66 4.24 16.72
CA GLU A 17 -8.58 4.56 17.82
C GLU A 17 -8.67 3.43 18.84
N GLN A 18 -8.82 2.19 18.38
CA GLN A 18 -8.86 1.01 19.25
C GLN A 18 -7.54 0.80 20.01
N LEU A 19 -6.39 0.98 19.35
CA LEU A 19 -5.08 0.92 19.99
C LEU A 19 -4.94 1.95 21.12
N THR A 20 -5.45 3.16 20.89
CA THR A 20 -5.43 4.26 21.86
C THR A 20 -6.33 3.96 23.07
N GLN A 21 -7.53 3.45 22.82
CA GLN A 21 -8.46 3.02 23.87
C GLN A 21 -7.87 1.87 24.71
N ASN A 22 -7.30 0.85 24.06
CA ASN A 22 -6.65 -0.27 24.74
C ASN A 22 -5.44 0.17 25.57
N ALA A 23 -4.65 1.13 25.08
CA ALA A 23 -3.52 1.69 25.84
C ALA A 23 -3.98 2.42 27.10
N ALA A 24 -5.08 3.19 27.01
CA ALA A 24 -5.67 3.86 28.16
C ALA A 24 -6.22 2.84 29.19
N ALA A 25 -6.89 1.80 28.72
CA ALA A 25 -7.39 0.70 29.55
C ALA A 25 -6.27 -0.09 30.23
N LEU A 26 -5.15 -0.33 29.54
CA LEU A 26 -3.99 -0.99 30.13
C LEU A 26 -3.33 -0.12 31.20
N LYS A 27 -3.24 1.19 30.97
CA LYS A 27 -2.68 2.12 31.96
C LYS A 27 -3.52 2.15 33.24
N SER A 28 -4.85 2.16 33.12
CA SER A 28 -5.74 2.10 34.29
C SER A 28 -5.75 0.72 34.95
N ALA A 29 -5.74 -0.36 34.17
CA ALA A 29 -5.72 -1.72 34.69
C ALA A 29 -4.41 -2.03 35.44
N LYS A 30 -3.25 -1.55 34.96
CA LYS A 30 -1.95 -1.74 35.64
C LYS A 30 -1.85 -1.02 36.99
N THR A 31 -2.65 0.01 37.22
CA THR A 31 -2.76 0.65 38.55
C THR A 31 -3.61 -0.14 39.55
N SER A 32 -4.41 -1.10 39.07
CA SER A 32 -5.22 -1.99 39.90
C SER A 32 -4.55 -3.37 39.99
N HIS A 33 -4.09 -3.75 41.18
CA HIS A 33 -3.28 -4.96 41.38
C HIS A 33 -4.01 -6.30 41.12
N HIS A 34 -5.31 -6.27 40.79
CA HIS A 34 -6.20 -7.42 40.74
C HIS A 34 -6.58 -7.95 39.34
N PHE A 35 -6.07 -7.35 38.25
CA PHE A 35 -6.51 -7.66 36.88
C PHE A 35 -5.42 -8.26 35.97
N LYS A 36 -4.57 -9.13 36.50
CA LYS A 36 -3.41 -9.67 35.74
C LYS A 36 -3.82 -10.39 34.46
N HIS A 37 -4.94 -11.11 34.48
CA HIS A 37 -5.43 -11.86 33.32
C HIS A 37 -6.03 -10.92 32.26
N GLU A 38 -6.84 -9.94 32.66
CA GLU A 38 -7.43 -8.94 31.77
C GLU A 38 -6.36 -8.05 31.12
N VAL A 39 -5.31 -7.70 31.87
CA VAL A 39 -4.14 -6.99 31.33
C VAL A 39 -3.46 -7.83 30.24
N GLN A 40 -3.28 -9.14 30.46
CA GLN A 40 -2.66 -10.01 29.47
C GLN A 40 -3.51 -10.14 28.19
N HIS A 41 -4.84 -10.27 28.32
CA HIS A 41 -5.76 -10.28 27.16
C HIS A 41 -5.72 -8.96 26.39
N LEU A 42 -5.70 -7.83 27.10
CA LEU A 42 -5.59 -6.50 26.48
C LEU A 42 -4.24 -6.32 25.76
N GLU A 43 -3.14 -6.81 26.32
CA GLU A 43 -1.82 -6.79 25.67
C GLU A 43 -1.82 -7.61 24.37
N GLN A 44 -2.37 -8.83 24.39
CA GLN A 44 -2.51 -9.67 23.18
C GLN A 44 -3.38 -9.03 22.11
N MET A 45 -4.48 -8.38 22.52
CA MET A 45 -5.33 -7.62 21.59
C MET A 45 -4.57 -6.46 20.95
N GLN A 46 -3.72 -5.77 21.72
CA GLN A 46 -2.90 -4.67 21.24
C GLN A 46 -1.84 -5.14 20.23
N GLU A 47 -1.20 -6.28 20.46
CA GLU A 47 -0.28 -6.91 19.51
C GLU A 47 -0.97 -7.26 18.19
N SER A 48 -2.17 -7.84 18.25
CA SER A 48 -2.96 -8.17 17.06
C SER A 48 -3.35 -6.93 16.26
N LEU A 49 -3.79 -5.86 16.93
CA LEU A 49 -4.13 -4.59 16.29
C LEU A 49 -2.90 -3.91 15.67
N LEU A 50 -1.73 -3.99 16.30
CA LEU A 50 -0.47 -3.51 15.72
C LEU A 50 -0.09 -4.27 14.45
N ALA A 51 -0.20 -5.60 14.47
CA ALA A 51 0.05 -6.43 13.29
C ALA A 51 -0.90 -6.08 12.14
N ARG A 52 -2.20 -5.87 12.43
CA ARG A 52 -3.19 -5.40 11.45
C ARG A 52 -2.80 -4.03 10.89
N LEU A 53 -2.44 -3.07 11.76
CA LEU A 53 -2.03 -1.72 11.35
C LEU A 53 -0.84 -1.76 10.38
N MET A 54 0.20 -2.52 10.72
CA MET A 54 1.38 -2.69 9.86
C MET A 54 1.02 -3.30 8.50
N HIS A 55 0.15 -4.31 8.49
CA HIS A 55 -0.31 -4.92 7.25
C HIS A 55 -1.10 -3.94 6.37
N ARG A 56 -2.06 -3.22 6.96
CA ARG A 56 -2.88 -2.23 6.23
C ARG A 56 -2.04 -1.07 5.69
N GLN A 57 -1.09 -0.57 6.46
CA GLN A 57 -0.14 0.44 5.99
C GLN A 57 0.67 -0.07 4.79
N SER A 58 1.15 -1.31 4.83
CA SER A 58 1.90 -1.92 3.73
C SER A 58 1.07 -1.99 2.43
N LEU A 59 -0.21 -2.38 2.53
CA LEU A 59 -1.11 -2.39 1.37
C LEU A 59 -1.26 -1.00 0.74
N LEU A 60 -1.45 0.03 1.59
CA LEU A 60 -1.58 1.41 1.14
C LEU A 60 -0.31 1.91 0.43
N GLU A 61 0.87 1.54 0.93
CA GLU A 61 2.16 1.88 0.30
C GLU A 61 2.36 1.15 -1.04
N MET A 62 1.96 -0.13 -1.12
CA MET A 62 2.01 -0.91 -2.35
C MET A 62 1.12 -0.29 -3.45
N ASP A 63 -0.09 0.14 -3.11
CA ASP A 63 -1.01 0.74 -4.07
C ASP A 63 -0.56 2.12 -4.54
N LYS A 64 0.06 2.92 -3.66
CA LYS A 64 0.75 4.16 -4.06
C LYS A 64 1.88 3.87 -5.05
N LYS A 65 2.70 2.86 -4.78
CA LYS A 65 3.82 2.49 -5.66
C LYS A 65 3.34 2.04 -7.04
N LYS A 66 2.33 1.15 -7.10
CA LYS A 66 1.72 0.70 -8.37
C LYS A 66 1.16 1.87 -9.19
N THR A 67 0.49 2.80 -8.52
CA THR A 67 -0.07 3.99 -9.17
C THR A 67 1.02 4.86 -9.80
N LEU A 68 2.12 5.10 -9.07
CA LEU A 68 3.27 5.86 -9.57
C LEU A 68 4.00 5.15 -10.73
N GLU A 69 4.15 3.83 -10.66
CA GLU A 69 4.74 3.02 -11.73
C GLU A 69 3.89 3.07 -13.01
N SER A 70 2.56 3.00 -12.88
CA SER A 70 1.62 3.14 -13.99
C SER A 70 1.77 4.50 -14.69
N ILE A 71 1.77 5.60 -13.93
CA ILE A 71 1.93 6.97 -14.46
C ILE A 71 3.28 7.12 -15.18
N ARG A 72 4.36 6.59 -14.58
CA ARG A 72 5.70 6.63 -15.20
C ARG A 72 5.72 5.87 -16.53
N LYS A 73 5.12 4.67 -16.58
CA LYS A 73 5.04 3.86 -17.79
C LYS A 73 4.30 4.60 -18.91
N GLU A 74 3.15 5.19 -18.61
CA GLU A 74 2.38 5.97 -19.59
C GLU A 74 3.18 7.18 -20.10
N THR A 75 3.88 7.88 -19.20
CA THR A 75 4.74 9.02 -19.56
C THR A 75 5.87 8.60 -20.50
N ILE A 76 6.53 7.47 -20.23
CA ILE A 76 7.58 6.90 -21.08
C ILE A 76 7.00 6.51 -22.44
N GLU A 77 5.85 5.84 -22.47
CA GLU A 77 5.19 5.44 -23.71
C GLU A 77 4.85 6.64 -24.59
N ARG A 78 4.32 7.73 -24.01
CA ARG A 78 4.06 8.99 -24.73
C ARG A 78 5.34 9.56 -25.35
N LYS A 79 6.42 9.67 -24.57
CA LYS A 79 7.73 10.15 -25.06
C LYS A 79 8.28 9.27 -26.18
N VAL A 80 8.17 7.96 -26.06
CA VAL A 80 8.59 7.00 -27.11
C VAL A 80 7.77 7.20 -28.39
N VAL A 81 6.46 7.43 -28.29
CA VAL A 81 5.59 7.70 -29.45
C VAL A 81 5.94 9.03 -30.10
N GLU A 82 6.20 10.08 -29.32
CA GLU A 82 6.60 11.39 -29.83
C GLU A 82 7.93 11.32 -30.57
N TYR A 83 8.93 10.66 -29.99
CA TYR A 83 10.21 10.40 -30.65
C TYR A 83 10.04 9.57 -31.94
N ALA A 84 9.17 8.56 -31.93
CA ALA A 84 8.88 7.79 -33.13
C ALA A 84 8.29 8.64 -34.26
N LYS A 85 7.52 9.69 -33.94
CA LYS A 85 6.94 10.62 -34.92
C LYS A 85 7.99 11.58 -35.50
N SER A 86 8.98 12.02 -34.70
CA SER A 86 10.04 12.92 -35.17
C SER A 86 11.09 12.23 -36.06
N LEU A 87 11.18 10.89 -36.01
CA LEU A 87 12.08 10.12 -36.85
C LEU A 87 11.65 10.09 -38.33
N LYS A 88 12.65 10.08 -39.23
CA LYS A 88 12.47 9.85 -40.67
C LYS A 88 11.81 8.47 -40.92
N PRO A 89 11.04 8.30 -42.02
CA PRO A 89 10.28 7.07 -42.31
C PRO A 89 11.10 5.78 -42.23
N ASP A 90 12.35 5.81 -42.70
CA ASP A 90 13.25 4.64 -42.67
C ASP A 90 13.67 4.27 -41.24
N SER A 91 13.92 5.26 -40.38
CA SER A 91 14.25 5.04 -38.97
C SER A 91 13.04 4.53 -38.16
N ARG A 92 11.81 4.84 -38.58
CA ARG A 92 10.58 4.30 -37.95
C ARG A 92 10.44 2.78 -38.10
N ARG A 93 11.03 2.17 -39.14
CA ARG A 93 11.02 0.70 -39.33
C ARG A 93 11.78 -0.02 -38.22
N ILE A 94 12.83 0.58 -37.67
CA ILE A 94 13.66 0.02 -36.60
C ILE A 94 12.85 -0.10 -35.30
N LEU A 95 12.09 0.94 -34.94
CA LEU A 95 11.21 0.91 -33.77
C LEU A 95 10.09 -0.14 -33.87
N ARG A 96 9.57 -0.40 -35.07
CA ARG A 96 8.58 -1.49 -35.29
C ARG A 96 9.17 -2.89 -35.13
N ARG A 97 10.47 -3.07 -35.37
CA ARG A 97 11.17 -4.34 -35.13
C ARG A 97 11.42 -4.58 -33.64
N ILE A 98 11.75 -3.53 -32.88
CA ILE A 98 12.00 -3.62 -31.42
C ILE A 98 10.70 -3.88 -30.64
N LYS A 99 9.55 -3.37 -31.11
CA LYS A 99 8.23 -3.60 -30.47
C LYS A 99 7.59 -4.97 -30.77
N LYS A 100 8.14 -5.80 -31.66
CA LYS A 100 7.63 -7.16 -31.84
C LYS A 100 8.15 -8.04 -30.72
N PRO A 101 7.30 -8.67 -29.88
CA PRO A 101 7.78 -9.73 -29.02
C PRO A 101 8.37 -10.80 -29.93
N LEU A 102 9.60 -11.24 -29.63
CA LEU A 102 10.18 -12.44 -30.20
C LEU A 102 9.18 -13.57 -29.91
N LYS A 103 8.41 -13.96 -30.92
CA LYS A 103 7.67 -15.23 -30.89
C LYS A 103 8.75 -16.30 -30.88
N MET A 104 8.99 -16.88 -29.70
CA MET A 104 9.53 -18.23 -29.59
C MET A 104 8.41 -19.22 -29.90
#